data_AF-A0A7C5VEH8-F1
#
_entry.id   AF-A0A7C5VEH8-F1
#
_cell.length_a   1.000
_cell.length_b   1.000
_cell.length_c   1.000
_cell.angle_alpha   90.00
_cell.angle_beta   90.00
_cell.angle_gamma   90.00
#
_symmetry.space_group_name_H-M   'P 1'
#
loop_
_entity.id
_entity.type
_entity.pdbx_description
1 polymer ?
#
loop_
_entity_poly.entity_id
_entity_poly.type
_entity_poly.pdbx_seq_one_letter_code
_entity_poly.pdbx_strand_id
1 'polypeptide(L)'
;MLTSTVPVLRAGLLSALGSLVERLLAAHGIVYEVTRKDGLTEIRSERVVARFSADGGFSVSFRDGTELRGAGLVVEEGVATVKVSEGGLSFDYAHFLPHIEKCSTLHGHTATVSVDVTGPKRTEGYVMDFGVLKRLVKSVIDELDHRIVISPKYVRDVRDGRYLISFDGLGGSYDLWVPQSRVALIEGDSTVENISAHIARRLIESIPVRPVLVRVTVSEGVGKYAVAELLR
;
A
#
# COMPACT_ATOMS: atom_id res chain seq x y z
N MET A 1 -7.54 -37.85 25.48
CA MET A 1 -7.48 -36.45 25.94
C MET A 1 -6.08 -35.94 25.67
N LEU A 2 -5.89 -35.14 24.62
CA LEU A 2 -4.61 -34.47 24.33
C LEU A 2 -4.83 -32.99 24.63
N THR A 3 -4.26 -32.53 25.73
CA THR A 3 -4.19 -31.12 26.11
C THR A 3 -3.22 -30.42 25.17
N SER A 4 -3.77 -29.69 24.20
CA SER A 4 -3.01 -28.78 23.32
C SER A 4 -2.59 -27.55 24.12
N THR A 5 -1.37 -27.54 24.62
CA THR A 5 -0.73 -26.34 25.15
C THR A 5 -0.20 -25.47 24.00
N VAL A 6 -0.98 -24.47 23.59
CA VAL A 6 -0.46 -23.31 22.85
C VAL A 6 -0.87 -21.99 23.54
N PRO A 7 -0.27 -21.61 24.69
CA PRO A 7 -0.62 -20.34 25.35
C PRO A 7 0.39 -19.19 25.14
N VAL A 8 1.62 -19.46 24.68
CA VAL A 8 2.71 -18.46 24.78
C VAL A 8 2.82 -17.54 23.54
N LEU A 9 2.45 -18.02 22.35
CA LEU A 9 2.55 -17.22 21.11
C LEU A 9 1.52 -16.09 21.00
N ARG A 10 0.37 -16.21 21.68
CA ARG A 10 -0.76 -15.26 21.55
C ARG A 10 -0.49 -13.89 22.20
N ALA A 11 0.22 -13.85 23.33
CA ALA A 11 0.46 -12.61 24.06
C ALA A 11 1.44 -11.67 23.32
N GLY A 12 2.48 -12.22 22.68
CA GLY A 12 3.48 -11.43 21.93
C GLY A 12 2.94 -10.81 20.64
N LEU A 13 2.05 -11.52 19.93
CA LEU A 13 1.47 -11.03 18.66
C LEU A 13 0.53 -9.84 18.87
N LEU A 14 -0.25 -9.86 19.95
CA LEU A 14 -1.15 -8.75 20.29
C LEU A 14 -0.41 -7.51 20.79
N SER A 15 0.72 -7.69 21.49
CA SER A 15 1.58 -6.56 21.84
C SER A 15 2.13 -5.90 20.57
N ALA A 16 2.50 -6.69 19.56
CA ALA A 16 2.95 -6.18 18.27
C ALA A 16 1.85 -5.43 17.50
N LEU A 17 0.60 -5.93 17.55
CA LEU A 17 -0.56 -5.27 16.92
C LEU A 17 -0.90 -3.94 17.62
N GLY A 18 -0.91 -3.92 18.96
CA GLY A 18 -1.08 -2.69 19.73
C GLY A 18 0.00 -1.66 19.39
N SER A 19 1.27 -2.06 19.41
CA SER A 19 2.38 -1.18 19.05
C SER A 19 2.34 -0.71 17.58
N LEU A 20 1.78 -1.51 16.65
CA LEU A 20 1.56 -1.07 15.27
C LEU A 20 0.53 0.07 15.22
N VAL A 21 -0.59 -0.07 15.93
CA VAL A 21 -1.62 0.97 16.00
C VAL A 21 -1.04 2.26 16.59
N GLU A 22 -0.26 2.18 17.68
CA GLU A 22 0.42 3.35 18.26
C GLU A 22 1.34 4.05 17.24
N ARG A 23 2.20 3.28 16.54
CA ARG A 23 3.09 3.84 15.52
C ARG A 23 2.34 4.52 14.38
N LEU A 24 1.25 3.91 13.91
CA LEU A 24 0.44 4.49 12.83
C LEU A 24 -0.25 5.79 13.26
N LEU A 25 -0.83 5.84 14.47
CA LEU A 25 -1.44 7.05 15.00
C LEU A 25 -0.39 8.17 15.15
N ALA A 26 0.78 7.85 15.71
CA ALA A 26 1.88 8.79 15.86
C ALA A 26 2.40 9.31 14.50
N ALA A 27 2.58 8.43 13.52
CA ALA A 27 3.05 8.80 12.17
C ALA A 27 2.10 9.76 11.45
N HIS A 28 0.80 9.71 11.76
CA HIS A 28 -0.21 10.61 11.19
C HIS A 28 -0.51 11.83 12.09
N GLY A 29 0.26 12.05 13.16
CA GLY A 29 0.07 13.17 14.08
C GLY A 29 -1.25 13.13 14.85
N ILE A 30 -1.86 11.95 14.99
CA ILE A 30 -3.12 11.78 15.71
C ILE A 30 -2.81 11.67 17.20
N VAL A 31 -3.43 12.53 18.02
CA VAL A 31 -3.31 12.45 19.48
C VAL A 31 -4.08 11.22 19.98
N TYR A 32 -3.43 10.44 20.84
CA TYR A 32 -4.02 9.23 21.42
C TYR A 32 -3.61 9.03 22.88
N GLU A 33 -4.45 8.30 23.60
CA GLU A 33 -4.21 7.86 24.97
C GLU A 33 -4.15 6.33 25.02
N VAL A 34 -3.26 5.80 25.85
CA VAL A 34 -3.13 4.35 26.05
C VAL A 34 -3.42 4.04 27.51
N THR A 35 -4.45 3.23 27.74
CA THR A 35 -4.81 2.72 29.06
C THR A 35 -4.53 1.23 29.13
N ARG A 36 -3.83 0.79 30.17
CA ARG A 36 -3.55 -0.63 30.43
C ARG A 36 -4.12 -1.01 31.79
N LYS A 37 -5.17 -1.84 31.81
CA LYS A 37 -5.84 -2.24 33.05
C LYS A 37 -6.39 -3.67 32.92
N ASP A 38 -6.18 -4.51 33.94
CA ASP A 38 -6.75 -5.86 34.05
C ASP A 38 -6.52 -6.75 32.82
N GLY A 39 -5.34 -6.65 32.19
CA GLY A 39 -5.00 -7.39 30.97
C GLY A 39 -5.64 -6.84 29.68
N LEU A 40 -6.32 -5.70 29.75
CA LEU A 40 -6.84 -4.96 28.59
C LEU A 40 -5.92 -3.77 28.28
N THR A 41 -5.46 -3.66 27.04
CA THR A 41 -4.86 -2.45 26.49
C THR A 41 -5.92 -1.75 25.63
N GLU A 42 -6.30 -0.53 25.99
CA GLU A 42 -7.14 0.35 25.15
C GLU A 42 -6.28 1.49 24.61
N ILE A 43 -6.30 1.70 23.29
CA ILE A 43 -5.73 2.85 22.60
C ILE A 43 -6.91 3.67 22.09
N ARG A 44 -7.01 4.93 22.51
CA ARG A 44 -8.12 5.82 22.16
C ARG A 44 -7.60 7.09 21.51
N SER A 45 -8.20 7.46 20.38
CA SER A 45 -7.98 8.72 19.68
C SER A 45 -9.31 9.30 19.21
N GLU A 46 -9.27 10.48 18.60
CA GLU A 46 -10.44 11.07 17.92
C GLU A 46 -10.95 10.24 16.72
N ARG A 47 -10.15 9.30 16.18
CA ARG A 47 -10.47 8.53 14.96
C ARG A 47 -10.69 7.04 15.19
N VAL A 48 -9.99 6.49 16.18
CA VAL A 48 -9.88 5.04 16.41
C VAL A 48 -9.94 4.75 17.91
N VAL A 49 -10.70 3.70 18.24
CA VAL A 49 -10.64 3.04 19.55
C VAL A 49 -10.22 1.59 19.33
N ALA A 50 -9.00 1.24 19.74
CA ALA A 50 -8.49 -0.12 19.68
C ALA A 50 -8.44 -0.72 21.09
N ARG A 51 -8.87 -1.97 21.24
CA ARG A 51 -8.81 -2.74 22.48
C ARG A 51 -8.13 -4.07 22.20
N PHE A 52 -7.28 -4.50 23.12
CA PHE A 52 -6.56 -5.75 23.06
C PHE A 52 -6.63 -6.42 24.44
N SER A 53 -7.21 -7.60 24.53
CA SER A 53 -7.34 -8.35 25.78
C SER A 53 -6.26 -9.44 25.88
N ALA A 54 -5.84 -9.74 27.10
CA ALA A 54 -4.78 -10.71 27.39
C ALA A 54 -5.11 -12.15 26.93
N ASP A 55 -6.39 -12.46 26.73
CA ASP A 55 -6.87 -13.77 26.24
C ASP A 55 -6.79 -13.94 24.71
N GLY A 56 -6.37 -12.90 23.98
CA GLY A 56 -6.28 -12.96 22.52
C GLY A 56 -7.23 -12.01 21.80
N GLY A 57 -8.26 -11.49 22.48
CA GLY A 57 -9.28 -10.64 21.87
C GLY A 57 -8.75 -9.29 21.40
N PHE A 58 -9.28 -8.80 20.29
CA PHE A 58 -9.11 -7.40 19.90
C PHE A 58 -10.37 -6.81 19.25
N SER A 59 -10.52 -5.50 19.40
CA SER A 59 -11.48 -4.70 18.63
C SER A 59 -10.84 -3.41 18.19
N VAL A 60 -10.96 -3.02 16.93
CA VAL A 60 -10.57 -1.69 16.42
C VAL A 60 -11.79 -1.06 15.78
N SER A 61 -12.32 -0.03 16.43
CA SER A 61 -13.50 0.71 15.97
C SER A 61 -13.05 2.05 15.38
N PHE A 62 -13.52 2.36 14.17
CA PHE A 62 -13.26 3.61 13.45
C PHE A 62 -14.46 4.56 13.57
N ARG A 63 -14.21 5.87 13.42
CA ARG A 63 -15.25 6.91 13.53
C ARG A 63 -16.37 6.78 12.50
N ASP A 64 -16.09 6.21 11.33
CA ASP A 64 -17.08 5.95 10.29
C ASP A 64 -18.04 4.79 10.61
N GLY A 65 -17.89 4.18 11.80
CA GLY A 65 -18.70 3.05 12.26
C GLY A 65 -18.15 1.69 11.85
N THR A 66 -17.05 1.64 11.07
CA THR A 66 -16.37 0.39 10.74
C THR A 66 -15.76 -0.20 11.99
N GLU A 67 -15.93 -1.51 12.18
CA GLU A 67 -15.38 -2.19 13.35
C GLU A 67 -14.73 -3.52 12.96
N LEU A 68 -13.46 -3.65 13.30
CA LEU A 68 -12.71 -4.90 13.20
C LEU A 68 -12.73 -5.57 14.58
N ARG A 69 -13.33 -6.75 14.71
CA ARG A 69 -13.30 -7.55 15.95
C ARG A 69 -12.69 -8.92 15.67
N GLY A 70 -11.93 -9.45 16.60
CA GLY A 70 -11.36 -10.79 16.51
C GLY A 70 -11.05 -11.39 17.87
N ALA A 71 -11.03 -12.71 17.97
CA ALA A 71 -10.62 -13.45 19.15
C ALA A 71 -9.39 -14.30 18.80
N GLY A 72 -8.22 -13.87 19.26
CA GLY A 72 -6.93 -14.37 18.80
C GLY A 72 -6.63 -13.90 17.38
N LEU A 73 -5.42 -13.39 17.12
CA LEU A 73 -4.85 -13.50 15.78
C LEU A 73 -4.58 -14.99 15.55
N VAL A 74 -5.62 -15.73 15.16
CA VAL A 74 -5.48 -17.10 14.71
C VAL A 74 -4.90 -16.99 13.30
N VAL A 75 -3.69 -17.51 13.11
CA VAL A 75 -3.27 -17.93 11.76
C VAL A 75 -4.21 -19.06 11.40
N GLU A 76 -5.36 -18.72 10.81
CA GLU A 76 -6.30 -19.72 10.32
C GLU A 76 -5.55 -20.55 9.29
N GLU A 77 -5.57 -21.88 9.41
CA GLU A 77 -5.03 -22.77 8.36
C GLU A 77 -5.63 -22.43 7.00
N GLY A 78 -6.79 -21.76 6.94
CA GLY A 78 -7.47 -21.30 5.74
C GLY A 78 -6.96 -20.00 5.12
N VAL A 79 -6.06 -19.22 5.74
CA VAL A 79 -5.55 -17.96 5.18
C VAL A 79 -4.09 -18.12 4.76
N ALA A 80 -3.72 -17.55 3.61
CA ALA A 80 -2.33 -17.52 3.17
C ALA A 80 -2.01 -16.23 2.41
N THR A 81 -0.72 -16.01 2.20
CA THR A 81 -0.21 -14.94 1.34
C THR A 81 0.48 -15.57 0.14
N VAL A 82 0.10 -15.15 -1.06
CA VAL A 82 0.83 -15.46 -2.29
C VAL A 82 1.58 -14.23 -2.76
N LYS A 83 2.83 -14.42 -3.15
CA LYS A 83 3.72 -13.35 -3.60
C LYS A 83 4.15 -13.58 -5.03
N VAL A 84 4.14 -12.52 -5.83
CA VAL A 84 4.84 -12.47 -7.11
C VAL A 84 5.86 -11.34 -7.06
N SER A 85 7.11 -11.69 -7.36
CA SER A 85 8.24 -10.77 -7.47
C SER A 85 9.19 -11.32 -8.54
N GLU A 86 10.06 -10.45 -9.04
CA GLU A 86 11.10 -10.79 -10.02
C GLU A 86 10.53 -11.32 -11.36
N GLY A 87 11.39 -11.54 -12.36
CA GLY A 87 10.97 -12.12 -13.65
C GLY A 87 10.14 -11.20 -14.56
N GLY A 88 10.53 -9.91 -14.68
CA GLY A 88 9.93 -8.96 -15.64
C GLY A 88 8.81 -8.08 -15.09
N LEU A 89 8.56 -8.11 -13.77
CA LEU A 89 7.71 -7.13 -13.09
C LEU A 89 8.49 -5.84 -12.82
N SER A 90 8.75 -5.12 -13.90
CA SER A 90 9.43 -3.83 -13.92
C SER A 90 8.80 -2.91 -14.95
N PHE A 91 9.02 -1.62 -14.78
CA PHE A 91 8.63 -0.60 -15.74
C PHE A 91 9.62 0.56 -15.70
N ASP A 92 9.88 1.16 -16.85
CA ASP A 92 10.74 2.33 -16.98
C ASP A 92 9.87 3.58 -17.05
N TYR A 93 10.20 4.61 -16.27
CA TYR A 93 9.44 5.86 -16.30
C TYR A 93 10.32 7.06 -16.06
N ALA A 94 9.84 8.21 -16.48
CA ALA A 94 10.41 9.50 -16.14
C ALA A 94 9.48 10.29 -15.22
N HIS A 95 10.02 11.14 -14.37
CA HIS A 95 9.22 11.94 -13.45
C HIS A 95 9.93 13.22 -12.97
N PHE A 96 9.19 14.01 -12.19
CA PHE A 96 9.66 15.22 -11.51
C PHE A 96 9.16 15.24 -10.07
N LEU A 97 9.98 15.76 -9.16
CA LEU A 97 9.55 16.13 -7.80
C LEU A 97 10.02 17.58 -7.56
N PRO A 98 9.19 18.60 -7.88
CA PRO A 98 9.63 19.99 -7.99
C PRO A 98 10.25 20.56 -6.71
N HIS A 99 9.92 19.96 -5.56
CA HIS A 99 10.34 20.41 -4.23
C HIS A 99 11.54 19.62 -3.65
N ILE A 100 12.11 18.67 -4.40
CA ILE A 100 13.24 17.84 -3.96
C ILE A 100 14.45 18.12 -4.86
N GLU A 101 15.54 18.65 -4.31
CA GLU A 101 16.71 19.14 -5.07
C GLU A 101 17.16 18.21 -6.21
N LYS A 102 17.60 16.98 -5.91
CA LYS A 102 18.06 16.03 -6.92
C LYS A 102 16.97 15.56 -7.88
N CYS A 103 15.71 15.53 -7.42
CA CYS A 103 14.57 15.02 -8.20
C CYS A 103 13.77 16.14 -8.87
N SER A 104 14.20 17.40 -8.73
CA SER A 104 13.53 18.59 -9.29
C SER A 104 13.73 18.74 -10.79
N THR A 105 14.68 18.00 -11.35
CA THR A 105 14.93 17.90 -12.80
C THR A 105 14.33 16.62 -13.36
N LEU A 106 13.89 16.66 -14.63
CA LEU A 106 13.43 15.48 -15.35
C LEU A 106 14.52 14.40 -15.31
N HIS A 107 14.17 13.24 -14.78
CA HIS A 107 15.00 12.05 -14.78
C HIS A 107 14.08 10.82 -14.78
N GLY A 108 14.66 9.62 -14.75
CA GLY A 108 13.88 8.39 -14.74
C GLY A 108 14.53 7.27 -13.95
N HIS A 109 13.74 6.21 -13.76
CA HIS A 109 14.12 5.01 -13.04
C HIS A 109 13.61 3.78 -13.77
N THR A 110 14.32 2.67 -13.59
CA THR A 110 13.79 1.33 -13.84
C THR A 110 13.21 0.82 -12.52
N ALA A 111 11.90 0.92 -12.35
CA ALA A 111 11.25 0.44 -11.14
C ALA A 111 11.02 -1.07 -11.20
N THR A 112 11.21 -1.73 -10.07
CA THR A 112 10.79 -3.13 -9.87
C THR A 112 9.60 -3.20 -8.93
N VAL A 113 8.70 -4.15 -9.17
CA VAL A 113 7.45 -4.31 -8.43
C VAL A 113 7.34 -5.71 -7.85
N SER A 114 6.97 -5.78 -6.57
CA SER A 114 6.58 -7.01 -5.88
C SER A 114 5.17 -6.83 -5.33
N VAL A 115 4.33 -7.86 -5.49
CA VAL A 115 2.96 -7.85 -5.01
C VAL A 115 2.69 -9.08 -4.16
N ASP A 116 2.21 -8.84 -2.94
CA ASP A 116 1.73 -9.85 -2.02
C ASP A 116 0.20 -9.72 -1.93
N VAL A 117 -0.50 -10.85 -2.07
CA VAL A 117 -1.96 -10.95 -1.94
C VAL A 117 -2.26 -11.92 -0.80
N THR A 118 -2.88 -11.40 0.25
CA THR A 118 -3.29 -12.18 1.42
C THR A 118 -4.80 -12.30 1.43
N GLY A 119 -5.29 -13.52 1.59
CA GLY A 119 -6.72 -13.80 1.66
C GLY A 119 -7.01 -15.26 1.99
N PRO A 120 -8.29 -15.65 2.07
CA PRO A 120 -8.67 -17.04 2.29
C PRO A 120 -8.25 -17.91 1.09
N LYS A 121 -7.82 -19.13 1.38
CA LYS A 121 -7.67 -20.20 0.41
C LYS A 121 -9.04 -20.61 -0.09
N ARG A 122 -9.14 -20.84 -1.39
CA ARG A 122 -10.32 -21.45 -2.01
C ARG A 122 -10.40 -22.93 -1.62
N THR A 123 -11.50 -23.58 -2.01
CA THR A 123 -11.72 -25.03 -1.81
C THR A 123 -10.56 -25.89 -2.31
N GLU A 124 -9.85 -25.41 -3.32
CA GLU A 124 -8.71 -26.04 -3.98
C GLU A 124 -7.38 -25.80 -3.26
N GLY A 125 -7.37 -25.05 -2.15
CA GLY A 125 -6.21 -24.90 -1.27
C GLY A 125 -5.22 -23.79 -1.65
N TYR A 126 -5.56 -22.89 -2.58
CA TYR A 126 -4.74 -21.73 -2.93
C TYR A 126 -5.54 -20.43 -2.85
N VAL A 127 -4.86 -19.30 -2.65
CA VAL A 127 -5.49 -17.96 -2.58
C VAL A 127 -5.79 -17.45 -3.99
N MET A 128 -4.76 -17.43 -4.84
CA MET A 128 -4.85 -16.99 -6.22
C MET A 128 -3.77 -17.68 -7.06
N ASP A 129 -4.07 -17.95 -8.33
CA ASP A 129 -3.08 -18.49 -9.27
C ASP A 129 -1.96 -17.45 -9.53
N PHE A 130 -0.70 -17.89 -9.45
CA PHE A 130 0.46 -17.02 -9.65
C PHE A 130 0.50 -16.42 -11.06
N GLY A 131 0.10 -17.17 -12.09
CA GLY A 131 0.08 -16.70 -13.47
C GLY A 131 -0.98 -15.62 -13.69
N VAL A 132 -2.18 -15.78 -13.11
CA VAL A 132 -3.22 -14.76 -13.12
C VAL A 132 -2.73 -13.49 -12.39
N LEU A 133 -2.16 -13.64 -11.19
CA LEU A 133 -1.64 -12.49 -10.44
C LEU A 133 -0.54 -11.76 -11.22
N LYS A 134 0.45 -12.48 -11.78
CA LYS A 134 1.51 -11.88 -12.61
C LYS A 134 0.96 -11.11 -13.81
N ARG A 135 -0.06 -11.64 -14.51
CA ARG A 135 -0.68 -10.94 -15.65
C ARG A 135 -1.41 -9.68 -15.22
N LEU A 136 -2.12 -9.70 -14.10
CA LEU A 136 -2.77 -8.51 -13.55
C LEU A 136 -1.75 -7.43 -13.18
N VAL A 137 -0.68 -7.82 -12.46
CA VAL A 137 0.41 -6.90 -12.11
C VAL A 137 1.04 -6.31 -13.36
N LYS A 138 1.37 -7.15 -14.35
CA LYS A 138 1.97 -6.69 -15.61
C LYS A 138 1.06 -5.70 -16.34
N SER A 139 -0.24 -6.00 -16.46
CA SER A 139 -1.22 -5.11 -17.08
C SER A 139 -1.27 -3.74 -16.41
N VAL A 140 -1.20 -3.68 -15.07
CA VAL A 140 -1.25 -2.40 -14.34
C VAL A 140 0.04 -1.60 -14.54
N ILE A 141 1.21 -2.24 -14.47
CA ILE A 141 2.49 -1.53 -14.61
C ILE A 141 2.79 -1.12 -16.05
N ASP A 142 2.23 -1.82 -17.05
CA ASP A 142 2.33 -1.45 -18.48
C ASP A 142 1.65 -0.10 -18.79
N GLU A 143 0.73 0.34 -17.93
CA GLU A 143 0.14 1.67 -18.01
C GLU A 143 1.08 2.78 -17.54
N LEU A 144 2.14 2.43 -16.81
CA LEU A 144 3.18 3.33 -16.33
C LEU A 144 4.46 3.23 -17.17
N ASP A 145 4.67 2.08 -17.83
CA ASP A 145 5.87 1.77 -18.58
C ASP A 145 6.09 2.71 -19.79
N HIS A 146 7.33 3.17 -19.93
CA HIS A 146 7.81 4.12 -20.93
C HIS A 146 6.99 5.43 -20.99
N ARG A 147 6.56 5.94 -19.83
CA ARG A 147 5.79 7.19 -19.72
C ARG A 147 6.41 8.17 -18.74
N ILE A 148 5.99 9.43 -18.87
CA ILE A 148 6.17 10.44 -17.84
C ILE A 148 5.06 10.24 -16.80
N VAL A 149 5.43 9.83 -15.59
CA VAL A 149 4.50 9.69 -14.46
C VAL A 149 4.41 11.03 -13.75
N ILE A 150 3.21 11.58 -13.64
CA ILE A 150 3.02 12.90 -13.05
C ILE A 150 1.66 13.08 -12.39
N SER A 151 1.59 14.00 -11.44
CA SER A 151 0.34 14.42 -10.83
C SER A 151 -0.54 15.22 -11.81
N PRO A 152 -1.86 14.96 -11.89
CA PRO A 152 -2.82 15.80 -12.60
C PRO A 152 -2.75 17.28 -12.20
N LYS A 153 -2.32 17.60 -10.97
CA LYS A 153 -2.24 18.97 -10.47
C LYS A 153 -1.27 19.85 -11.27
N TYR A 154 -0.38 19.25 -12.06
CA TYR A 154 0.59 19.93 -12.92
C TYR A 154 0.11 20.09 -14.37
N VAL A 155 -1.01 19.47 -14.76
CA VAL A 155 -1.61 19.67 -16.08
C VAL A 155 -2.35 21.01 -16.08
N ARG A 156 -1.94 21.93 -16.97
CA ARG A 156 -2.54 23.27 -17.10
C ARG A 156 -3.46 23.41 -18.30
N ASP A 157 -3.22 22.63 -19.35
CA ASP A 157 -4.00 22.70 -20.58
C ASP A 157 -3.98 21.35 -21.33
N VAL A 158 -4.96 21.15 -22.21
CA VAL A 158 -5.08 20.00 -23.09
C VAL A 158 -5.41 20.50 -24.50
N ARG A 159 -4.52 20.26 -25.46
CA ARG A 159 -4.71 20.67 -26.86
C ARG A 159 -4.16 19.62 -27.81
N ASP A 160 -4.91 19.32 -28.87
CA ASP A 160 -4.48 18.43 -29.95
C ASP A 160 -3.88 17.09 -29.48
N GLY A 161 -4.50 16.48 -28.46
CA GLY A 161 -4.04 15.21 -27.90
C GLY A 161 -2.77 15.31 -27.03
N ARG A 162 -2.43 16.50 -26.53
CA ARG A 162 -1.27 16.77 -25.68
C ARG A 162 -1.67 17.44 -24.38
N TYR A 163 -0.91 17.16 -23.32
CA TYR A 163 -0.95 17.90 -22.06
C TYR A 163 0.09 19.01 -22.06
N LEU A 164 -0.27 20.19 -21.58
CA LEU A 164 0.67 21.17 -21.06
C LEU A 164 0.91 20.85 -19.59
N ILE A 165 2.11 20.38 -19.28
CA ILE A 165 2.60 20.17 -17.92
C ILE A 165 3.40 21.41 -17.53
N SER A 166 2.99 22.09 -16.45
CA SER A 166 3.66 23.32 -16.01
C SER A 166 3.68 23.54 -14.50
N PHE A 167 4.85 23.87 -13.97
CA PHE A 167 5.13 24.11 -12.56
C PHE A 167 6.48 24.81 -12.33
N ASP A 168 6.63 25.42 -11.16
CA ASP A 168 7.92 25.94 -10.67
C ASP A 168 8.67 24.87 -9.89
N GLY A 169 9.90 24.58 -10.29
CA GLY A 169 10.84 23.74 -9.56
C GLY A 169 12.02 24.56 -9.01
N LEU A 170 12.87 23.90 -8.21
CA LEU A 170 14.07 24.54 -7.64
C LEU A 170 15.05 25.08 -8.70
N GLY A 171 15.04 24.50 -9.91
CA GLY A 171 15.84 24.95 -11.05
C GLY A 171 15.17 25.96 -11.97
N GLY A 172 13.98 26.46 -11.63
CA GLY A 172 13.16 27.34 -12.46
C GLY A 172 11.84 26.71 -12.92
N SER A 173 11.11 27.44 -13.75
CA SER A 173 9.80 27.02 -14.29
C SER A 173 9.97 26.00 -15.43
N TYR A 174 9.08 25.01 -15.45
CA TYR A 174 8.98 24.02 -16.50
C TYR A 174 7.68 24.21 -17.27
N ASP A 175 7.76 24.16 -18.60
CA ASP A 175 6.60 24.12 -19.50
C ASP A 175 6.82 23.05 -20.57
N LEU A 176 6.07 21.94 -20.49
CA LEU A 176 6.21 20.80 -21.41
C LEU A 176 4.89 20.48 -22.11
N TRP A 177 4.89 20.51 -23.43
CA TRP A 177 3.83 19.92 -24.24
C TRP A 177 4.14 18.47 -24.56
N VAL A 178 3.40 17.53 -23.96
CA VAL A 178 3.65 16.08 -24.09
C VAL A 178 2.40 15.38 -24.62
N PRO A 179 2.51 14.47 -25.62
CA PRO A 179 1.37 13.66 -26.05
C PRO A 179 0.74 12.90 -24.87
N GLN A 180 -0.59 12.88 -24.80
CA GLN A 180 -1.31 12.19 -23.71
C GLN A 180 -0.93 10.72 -23.61
N SER A 181 -0.65 10.06 -24.74
CA SER A 181 -0.21 8.67 -24.80
C SER A 181 1.17 8.39 -24.17
N ARG A 182 1.93 9.45 -23.84
CA ARG A 182 3.25 9.38 -23.19
C ARG A 182 3.21 9.81 -21.73
N VAL A 183 2.03 10.10 -21.18
CA VAL A 183 1.84 10.53 -19.80
C VAL A 183 1.01 9.51 -19.04
N ALA A 184 1.46 9.15 -17.84
CA ALA A 184 0.69 8.42 -16.85
C ALA A 184 0.32 9.37 -15.73
N LEU A 185 -0.98 9.59 -15.54
CA LEU A 185 -1.48 10.46 -14.48
C LEU A 185 -1.76 9.63 -13.22
N ILE A 186 -1.14 10.00 -12.11
CA ILE A 186 -1.37 9.36 -10.81
C ILE A 186 -1.79 10.38 -9.76
N GLU A 187 -2.50 9.92 -8.73
CA GLU A 187 -2.85 10.78 -7.60
C GLU A 187 -1.62 11.10 -6.74
N GLY A 188 -1.48 12.36 -6.33
CA GLY A 188 -0.30 12.84 -5.59
C GLY A 188 0.90 13.10 -6.50
N ASP A 189 2.01 13.51 -5.90
CA ASP A 189 3.29 13.64 -6.62
C ASP A 189 3.86 12.27 -6.98
N SER A 190 4.68 12.21 -8.03
CA SER A 190 5.24 10.96 -8.57
C SER A 190 6.34 10.33 -7.71
N THR A 191 6.16 10.32 -6.39
CA THR A 191 7.03 9.62 -5.44
C THR A 191 6.77 8.12 -5.48
N VAL A 192 7.72 7.32 -5.02
CA VAL A 192 7.58 5.85 -4.95
C VAL A 192 6.40 5.44 -4.07
N GLU A 193 6.13 6.17 -2.99
CA GLU A 193 4.99 5.97 -2.10
C GLU A 193 3.67 6.09 -2.88
N ASN A 194 3.47 7.18 -3.61
CA ASN A 194 2.25 7.41 -4.38
C ASN A 194 2.11 6.48 -5.58
N ILE A 195 3.23 6.14 -6.24
CA ILE A 195 3.25 5.14 -7.32
C ILE A 195 2.84 3.77 -6.77
N SER A 196 3.40 3.34 -5.63
CA SER A 196 3.04 2.06 -5.01
C SER A 196 1.55 2.03 -4.60
N ALA A 197 1.03 3.14 -4.08
CA ALA A 197 -0.39 3.29 -3.73
C ALA A 197 -1.30 3.27 -4.97
N HIS A 198 -0.89 3.92 -6.06
CA HIS A 198 -1.61 3.88 -7.33
C HIS A 198 -1.74 2.44 -7.84
N ILE A 199 -0.62 1.70 -7.90
CA ILE A 199 -0.61 0.30 -8.34
C ILE A 199 -1.49 -0.57 -7.41
N ALA A 200 -1.39 -0.37 -6.09
CA ALA A 200 -2.22 -1.10 -5.13
C ALA A 200 -3.72 -0.88 -5.36
N ARG A 201 -4.15 0.37 -5.59
CA ARG A 201 -5.55 0.72 -5.87
C ARG A 201 -6.07 0.04 -7.15
N ARG A 202 -5.27 0.04 -8.21
CA ARG A 202 -5.63 -0.62 -9.48
C ARG A 202 -5.73 -2.14 -9.34
N LEU A 203 -4.85 -2.75 -8.54
CA LEU A 203 -4.84 -4.20 -8.31
C LEU A 203 -5.99 -4.68 -7.42
N ILE A 204 -6.26 -3.99 -6.32
CA ILE A 204 -7.30 -4.42 -5.36
C ILE A 204 -8.71 -4.39 -5.97
N GLU A 205 -8.92 -3.55 -6.98
CA GLU A 205 -10.14 -3.53 -7.77
C GLU A 205 -10.32 -4.79 -8.61
N SER A 206 -9.22 -5.32 -9.16
CA SER A 206 -9.19 -6.43 -10.12
C SER A 206 -9.04 -7.82 -9.48
N ILE A 207 -8.54 -7.90 -8.24
CA ILE A 207 -8.41 -9.17 -7.54
C ILE A 207 -9.79 -9.62 -7.05
N PRO A 208 -10.23 -10.88 -7.29
CA PRO A 208 -11.57 -11.35 -6.94
C PRO A 208 -11.69 -11.90 -5.50
N VAL A 209 -10.58 -12.21 -4.84
CA VAL A 209 -10.55 -12.79 -3.47
C VAL A 209 -11.09 -11.78 -2.45
N ARG A 210 -11.97 -12.19 -1.53
CA ARG A 210 -12.47 -11.33 -0.45
C ARG A 210 -12.59 -12.12 0.87
N PRO A 211 -12.25 -11.53 2.03
CA PRO A 211 -11.50 -10.28 2.17
C PRO A 211 -10.09 -10.42 1.57
N VAL A 212 -9.49 -9.31 1.13
CA VAL A 212 -8.13 -9.30 0.57
C VAL A 212 -7.31 -8.14 1.08
N LEU A 213 -6.09 -8.44 1.50
CA LEU A 213 -5.03 -7.47 1.70
C LEU A 213 -4.07 -7.54 0.51
N VAL A 214 -3.91 -6.43 -0.20
CA VAL A 214 -2.96 -6.25 -1.29
C VAL A 214 -1.82 -5.38 -0.81
N ARG A 215 -0.62 -5.91 -0.82
CA ARG A 215 0.61 -5.20 -0.49
C ARG A 215 1.46 -5.07 -1.74
N VAL A 216 1.76 -3.84 -2.12
CA VAL A 216 2.59 -3.51 -3.28
C VAL A 216 3.88 -2.87 -2.80
N THR A 217 5.01 -3.41 -3.22
CA THR A 217 6.33 -2.82 -3.01
C THR A 217 6.87 -2.35 -4.35
N VAL A 218 7.28 -1.09 -4.44
CA VAL A 218 7.94 -0.51 -5.61
C VAL A 218 9.33 -0.05 -5.22
N SER A 219 10.33 -0.38 -6.02
CA SER A 219 11.72 0.03 -5.80
C SER A 219 12.28 0.76 -7.02
N GLU A 220 12.84 1.94 -6.81
CA GLU A 220 13.55 2.76 -7.82
C GLU A 220 15.07 2.47 -7.87
N GLY A 221 15.56 1.54 -7.06
CA GLY A 221 16.98 1.20 -7.04
C GLY A 221 17.40 0.46 -5.77
N VAL A 222 18.67 0.07 -5.70
CA VAL A 222 19.21 -0.76 -4.62
C VAL A 222 18.91 -0.14 -3.25
N GLY A 223 18.15 -0.86 -2.43
CA GLY A 223 17.80 -0.46 -1.07
C GLY A 223 16.80 0.69 -0.94
N LYS A 224 16.22 1.18 -2.04
CA LYS A 224 15.27 2.30 -2.06
C LYS A 224 13.91 1.81 -2.57
N TYR A 225 12.95 1.70 -1.66
CA TYR A 225 11.61 1.22 -1.97
C TYR A 225 10.55 1.83 -1.05
N ALA A 226 9.31 1.86 -1.54
CA ALA A 226 8.13 2.16 -0.72
C ALA A 226 7.14 1.00 -0.80
N VAL A 227 6.24 0.96 0.18
CA VAL A 227 5.22 -0.07 0.31
C VAL A 227 3.87 0.59 0.51
N ALA A 228 2.88 0.16 -0.26
CA ALA A 228 1.48 0.48 -0.04
C ALA A 228 0.70 -0.79 0.30
N GLU A 229 -0.22 -0.69 1.26
CA GLU A 229 -1.07 -1.79 1.71
C GLU A 229 -2.53 -1.34 1.70
N LEU A 230 -3.38 -2.09 1.02
CA LEU A 230 -4.82 -1.82 0.93
C LEU A 230 -5.62 -3.07 1.28
N LEU A 231 -6.68 -2.90 2.05
CA LEU A 231 -7.61 -3.95 2.44
C LEU A 231 -8.97 -3.72 1.76
N ARG A 232 -9.63 -4.79 1.31
CA ARG A 232 -10.97 -4.76 0.72
C ARG A 232 -11.79 -5.99 1.08
#